data_AF-A0A368CI19-F1
#
_entry.id   AF-A0A368CI19-F1
#
_cell.length_a   1.000
_cell.length_b   1.000
_cell.length_c   1.000
_cell.angle_alpha   90.00
_cell.angle_beta   90.00
_cell.angle_gamma   90.00
#
_symmetry.space_group_name_H-M   'P 1'
#
loop_
_entity.id
_entity.type
_entity.pdbx_description
1 polymer ?
#
loop_
_entity_poly.entity_id
_entity_poly.type
_entity_poly.pdbx_seq_one_letter_code
_entity_poly.pdbx_strand_id
1 'polypeptide(L)'
;MLGASLGLISSCQTAPTQETAISEAKIGDVLVISDDTQVRLSQPFRPGTPNGLYDGAVTTMSESGQDQHFEVNAVCSMPDLPGWPSYDNIYGKPIASPSDAGSSGGETKWQSLLRFDGTVSAEGPEASPEWAERLAQNLCRKGDFDDTNSNGQENQKLTLDGQSLDVNNKPTAK
;
A
#
# COMPACT_ATOMS: atom_id res chain seq x y z
N MET A 1 -30.06 50.35 12.96
CA MET A 1 -28.77 49.94 12.37
C MET A 1 -28.74 48.42 12.34
N LEU A 2 -28.47 47.87 11.15
CA LEU A 2 -28.29 46.46 10.86
C LEU A 2 -27.09 45.89 11.62
N GLY A 3 -27.14 44.59 11.93
CA GLY A 3 -25.97 43.85 12.41
C GLY A 3 -26.27 42.38 12.70
N ALA A 4 -26.79 41.65 11.71
CA ALA A 4 -26.87 40.19 11.79
C ALA A 4 -25.52 39.60 11.38
N SER A 5 -24.74 39.14 12.36
CA SER A 5 -23.47 38.45 12.14
C SER A 5 -23.74 37.05 11.57
N LEU A 6 -23.40 36.84 10.30
CA LEU A 6 -23.31 35.50 9.70
C LEU A 6 -22.10 34.79 10.30
N GLY A 7 -22.35 33.77 11.14
CA GLY A 7 -21.35 32.79 11.52
C GLY A 7 -21.08 31.83 10.35
N LEU A 8 -19.91 31.94 9.75
CA LEU A 8 -19.41 30.95 8.80
C LEU A 8 -18.96 29.72 9.60
N ILE A 9 -19.80 28.68 9.61
CA ILE A 9 -19.40 27.35 10.08
C ILE A 9 -18.57 26.73 8.97
N SER A 10 -17.25 26.98 9.00
CA SER A 10 -16.30 26.26 8.16
C SER A 10 -16.15 24.85 8.74
N SER A 11 -16.95 23.90 8.26
CA SER A 11 -16.67 22.48 8.47
C SER A 11 -15.42 22.13 7.69
N CYS A 12 -14.24 22.27 8.32
CA CYS A 12 -13.06 21.52 7.95
C CYS A 12 -13.43 20.03 8.05
N GLN A 13 -13.72 19.41 6.91
CA GLN A 13 -13.78 17.95 6.83
C GLN A 13 -12.34 17.47 7.00
N THR A 14 -12.00 17.06 8.22
CA THR A 14 -10.72 16.44 8.52
C THR A 14 -10.60 15.20 7.64
N ALA A 15 -9.63 15.18 6.73
CA ALA A 15 -9.35 14.00 5.94
C ALA A 15 -9.05 12.83 6.90
N PRO A 16 -9.39 11.57 6.54
CA PRO A 16 -9.03 10.42 7.35
C PRO A 16 -7.51 10.44 7.59
N THR A 17 -7.09 10.44 8.85
CA THR A 17 -5.69 10.56 9.26
C THR A 17 -5.04 9.20 9.57
N GLN A 18 -5.74 8.09 9.28
CA GLN A 18 -5.29 6.76 9.66
C GLN A 18 -5.20 5.86 8.43
N GLU A 19 -4.06 5.18 8.31
CA GLU A 19 -3.84 4.12 7.34
C GLU A 19 -4.67 2.88 7.73
N THR A 20 -5.25 2.21 6.74
CA THR A 20 -6.02 0.98 6.89
C THR A 20 -5.26 -0.15 6.24
N ALA A 21 -5.07 -1.25 6.95
CA ALA A 21 -4.42 -2.41 6.38
C ALA A 21 -5.27 -3.05 5.28
N ILE A 22 -4.64 -3.48 4.18
CA ILE A 22 -5.36 -4.00 3.00
C ILE A 22 -6.33 -5.15 3.32
N SER A 23 -6.06 -5.96 4.35
CA SER A 23 -6.95 -7.07 4.72
C SER A 23 -8.30 -6.63 5.30
N GLU A 24 -8.40 -5.37 5.74
CA GLU A 24 -9.59 -4.77 6.36
C GLU A 24 -10.17 -3.63 5.53
N ALA A 25 -9.40 -3.14 4.55
CA ALA A 25 -9.73 -1.99 3.73
C ALA A 25 -10.93 -2.23 2.81
N LYS A 26 -11.72 -1.17 2.64
CA LYS A 26 -12.82 -1.03 1.70
C LYS A 26 -12.51 0.09 0.72
N ILE A 27 -13.26 0.13 -0.38
CA ILE A 27 -13.17 1.25 -1.33
C ILE A 27 -13.41 2.57 -0.58
N GLY A 28 -12.50 3.52 -0.75
CA GLY A 28 -12.48 4.82 -0.09
C GLY A 28 -11.52 4.91 1.10
N ASP A 29 -11.11 3.78 1.68
CA ASP A 29 -10.18 3.77 2.81
C ASP A 29 -8.77 4.19 2.36
N VAL A 30 -8.07 4.89 3.24
CA VAL A 30 -6.67 5.29 3.05
C VAL A 30 -5.81 4.07 3.33
N LEU A 31 -5.08 3.59 2.33
CA LEU A 31 -4.13 2.49 2.51
C LEU A 31 -2.82 3.00 3.08
N VAL A 32 -2.33 4.13 2.54
CA VAL A 32 -1.09 4.75 3.02
C VAL A 32 -1.14 6.27 2.99
N ILE A 33 -0.38 6.88 3.89
CA ILE A 33 -0.09 8.31 3.99
C ILE A 33 1.44 8.44 3.83
N SER A 34 1.87 9.15 2.78
CA SER A 34 3.28 9.43 2.51
C SER A 34 3.44 10.92 2.31
N ASP A 35 4.13 11.57 3.23
CA ASP A 35 4.24 13.04 3.30
C ASP A 35 2.85 13.70 3.17
N ASP A 36 2.64 14.47 2.11
CA ASP A 36 1.40 15.21 1.83
C ASP A 36 0.46 14.45 0.88
N THR A 37 0.72 13.16 0.63
CA THR A 37 -0.07 12.31 -0.29
C THR A 37 -0.80 11.21 0.45
N GLN A 38 -2.13 11.16 0.28
CA GLN A 38 -2.94 10.01 0.68
C GLN A 38 -3.17 9.08 -0.50
N VAL A 39 -2.98 7.78 -0.30
CA VAL A 39 -3.29 6.75 -1.29
C VAL A 39 -4.52 5.99 -0.83
N ARG A 40 -5.62 6.11 -1.55
CA ARG A 40 -6.91 5.48 -1.22
C ARG A 40 -7.20 4.30 -2.12
N LEU A 41 -7.80 3.26 -1.56
CA LEU A 41 -8.30 2.14 -2.34
C LEU A 41 -9.49 2.60 -3.18
N SER A 42 -9.41 2.50 -4.50
CA SER A 42 -10.50 2.87 -5.42
C SER A 42 -11.08 1.68 -6.18
N GLN A 43 -10.34 0.59 -6.32
CA GLN A 43 -10.84 -0.71 -6.77
C GLN A 43 -10.13 -1.83 -6.00
N PRO A 44 -10.85 -2.85 -5.48
CA PRO A 44 -10.24 -3.96 -4.75
C PRO A 44 -9.25 -4.73 -5.61
N PHE A 45 -8.17 -5.19 -4.98
CA PHE A 45 -7.24 -6.12 -5.59
C PHE A 45 -7.88 -7.50 -5.78
N ARG A 46 -7.57 -8.14 -6.90
CA ARG A 46 -7.86 -9.55 -7.15
C ARG A 46 -6.73 -10.39 -6.55
N PRO A 47 -7.03 -11.36 -5.68
CA PRO A 47 -6.03 -12.28 -5.19
C PRO A 47 -5.55 -13.17 -6.33
N GLY A 48 -4.23 -13.33 -6.46
CA GLY A 48 -3.61 -14.25 -7.39
C GLY A 48 -2.66 -15.22 -6.71
N THR A 49 -2.26 -16.26 -7.44
CA THR A 49 -1.49 -17.37 -6.90
C THR A 49 -0.12 -17.49 -7.56
N PRO A 50 0.97 -17.62 -6.76
CA PRO A 50 1.00 -17.53 -5.30
C PRO A 50 1.24 -16.09 -4.80
N ASN A 51 0.61 -15.75 -3.67
CA ASN A 51 0.82 -14.53 -2.88
C ASN A 51 0.83 -13.21 -3.67
N GLY A 52 -0.05 -13.09 -4.67
CA GLY A 52 -0.17 -11.90 -5.50
C GLY A 52 -1.47 -11.13 -5.25
N LEU A 53 -1.40 -9.82 -5.45
CA LEU A 53 -2.52 -8.89 -5.46
C LEU A 53 -2.50 -8.15 -6.80
N TYR A 54 -3.52 -8.33 -7.62
CA TYR A 54 -3.54 -7.86 -9.01
C TYR A 54 -4.72 -6.96 -9.30
N ASP A 55 -4.63 -6.15 -10.36
CA ASP A 55 -5.72 -5.33 -10.90
C ASP A 55 -6.39 -4.40 -9.86
N GLY A 56 -5.65 -4.01 -8.80
CA GLY A 56 -6.13 -3.04 -7.83
C GLY A 56 -6.02 -1.63 -8.38
N ALA A 57 -6.96 -0.76 -8.02
CA ALA A 57 -6.84 0.66 -8.31
C ALA A 57 -6.65 1.45 -7.01
N VAL A 58 -5.74 2.41 -7.06
CA VAL A 58 -5.58 3.41 -6.00
C VAL A 58 -5.73 4.82 -6.57
N THR A 59 -6.23 5.72 -5.74
CA THR A 59 -6.29 7.15 -6.05
C THR A 59 -5.37 7.89 -5.10
N THR A 60 -4.45 8.69 -5.65
CA THR A 60 -3.63 9.61 -4.87
C THR A 60 -4.36 10.93 -4.70
N MET A 61 -4.35 11.47 -3.50
CA MET A 61 -4.84 12.81 -3.18
C MET A 61 -3.69 13.59 -2.57
N SER A 62 -3.26 14.65 -3.24
CA SER A 62 -2.27 15.61 -2.71
C SER A 62 -2.93 16.94 -2.40
N GLU A 63 -2.25 17.79 -1.62
CA GLU A 63 -2.73 19.15 -1.30
C GLU A 63 -3.00 20.03 -2.55
N SER A 64 -2.39 19.68 -3.69
CA SER A 64 -2.65 20.36 -4.97
C SER A 64 -4.06 20.14 -5.54
N GLY A 65 -4.82 19.20 -4.96
CA GLY A 65 -6.23 18.97 -5.27
C GLY A 65 -6.50 18.23 -6.57
N GLN A 66 -5.49 17.67 -7.22
CA GLN A 66 -5.66 16.80 -8.39
C GLN A 66 -5.54 15.34 -8.00
N ASP A 67 -6.65 14.61 -8.14
CA ASP A 67 -6.68 13.16 -8.02
C ASP A 67 -5.94 12.52 -9.19
N GLN A 68 -5.07 11.56 -8.91
CA GLN A 68 -4.47 10.70 -9.92
C GLN A 68 -4.79 9.24 -9.63
N HIS A 69 -5.07 8.47 -10.68
CA HIS A 69 -5.44 7.07 -10.54
C HIS A 69 -4.31 6.16 -11.04
N PHE A 70 -4.07 5.08 -10.32
CA PHE A 70 -3.06 4.09 -10.67
C PHE A 70 -3.66 2.69 -10.60
N GLU A 71 -3.35 1.87 -11.60
CA GLU A 71 -3.43 0.41 -11.46
C GLU A 71 -2.17 -0.05 -10.75
N VAL A 72 -2.34 -0.85 -9.70
CA VAL A 72 -1.25 -1.37 -8.87
C VAL A 72 -1.37 -2.88 -8.79
N ASN A 73 -0.21 -3.54 -8.84
CA ASN A 73 -0.05 -4.94 -8.61
C ASN A 73 1.08 -5.15 -7.60
N ALA A 74 0.97 -6.20 -6.79
CA ALA A 74 2.01 -6.61 -5.86
C ALA A 74 2.18 -8.12 -5.89
N VAL A 75 3.42 -8.59 -5.83
CA VAL A 75 3.79 -9.98 -5.57
C VAL A 75 4.62 -10.00 -4.31
N CYS A 76 4.07 -10.60 -3.27
CA CYS A 76 4.65 -10.55 -1.94
C CYS A 76 5.58 -11.75 -1.75
N SER A 77 6.76 -11.47 -1.21
CA SER A 77 7.78 -12.47 -0.94
C SER A 77 7.31 -13.47 0.13
N MET A 78 7.88 -14.68 0.08
CA MET A 78 7.62 -15.77 1.01
C MET A 78 8.99 -16.32 1.44
N PRO A 79 9.61 -15.79 2.51
CA PRO A 79 11.00 -16.06 2.86
C PRO A 79 11.29 -17.54 3.13
N ASP A 80 10.28 -18.28 3.60
CA ASP A 80 10.42 -19.68 3.99
C ASP A 80 10.26 -20.68 2.82
N LEU A 81 10.07 -20.20 1.59
CA LEU A 81 9.87 -21.05 0.41
C LEU A 81 11.12 -21.10 -0.49
N PRO A 82 11.75 -22.28 -0.66
CA PRO A 82 12.90 -22.44 -1.55
C PRO A 82 12.60 -22.00 -2.99
N GLY A 83 13.48 -21.18 -3.56
CA GLY A 83 13.35 -20.68 -4.94
C GLY A 83 12.45 -19.45 -5.08
N TRP A 84 11.88 -18.92 -3.99
CA TRP A 84 11.11 -17.68 -4.02
C TRP A 84 12.03 -16.44 -3.98
N PRO A 85 11.68 -15.34 -4.66
CA PRO A 85 12.43 -14.10 -4.56
C PRO A 85 12.49 -13.57 -3.12
N SER A 86 13.65 -13.03 -2.75
CA SER A 86 13.90 -12.38 -1.46
C SER A 86 13.41 -10.93 -1.39
N TYR A 87 12.42 -10.59 -2.21
CA TYR A 87 11.90 -9.24 -2.36
C TYR A 87 10.40 -9.25 -2.65
N ASP A 88 9.70 -8.23 -2.14
CA ASP A 88 8.37 -7.90 -2.63
C ASP A 88 8.53 -7.13 -3.93
N ASN A 89 7.60 -7.32 -4.84
CA ASN A 89 7.58 -6.63 -6.12
C ASN A 89 6.27 -5.85 -6.22
N ILE A 90 6.35 -4.52 -6.15
CA ILE A 90 5.21 -3.65 -6.42
C ILE A 90 5.43 -2.95 -7.75
N TYR A 91 4.37 -2.88 -8.55
CA TYR A 91 4.46 -2.28 -9.87
C TYR A 91 3.10 -1.78 -10.34
N GLY A 92 3.11 -0.85 -11.28
CA GLY A 92 1.87 -0.25 -11.73
C GLY A 92 2.03 0.71 -12.90
N LYS A 93 0.93 1.40 -13.19
CA LYS A 93 0.80 2.38 -14.26
C LYS A 93 -0.30 3.39 -13.95
N PRO A 94 -0.20 4.64 -14.43
CA PRO A 94 -1.33 5.57 -14.40
C PRO A 94 -2.51 5.02 -15.21
N ILE A 95 -3.73 5.28 -14.75
CA ILE A 95 -4.98 4.95 -15.44
C ILE A 95 -5.91 6.16 -15.48
N ALA A 96 -6.84 6.21 -16.43
CA ALA A 96 -7.74 7.35 -16.58
C ALA A 96 -8.89 7.33 -15.56
N SER A 97 -9.38 6.13 -15.23
CA SER A 97 -10.41 5.88 -14.23
C SER A 97 -10.06 4.66 -13.39
N PRO A 98 -10.45 4.58 -12.10
CA PRO A 98 -10.29 3.38 -11.28
C PRO A 98 -10.86 2.11 -11.95
N SER A 99 -11.96 2.24 -12.69
CA SER A 99 -12.61 1.14 -13.42
C SER A 99 -11.74 0.52 -14.52
N ASP A 100 -10.67 1.20 -14.92
CA ASP A 100 -9.78 0.74 -15.97
C ASP A 100 -8.74 -0.25 -15.43
N ALA A 101 -8.61 -0.43 -14.11
CA ALA A 101 -7.71 -1.42 -13.54
C ALA A 101 -8.10 -2.84 -14.01
N GLY A 102 -7.13 -3.54 -14.61
CA GLY A 102 -7.31 -4.88 -15.19
C GLY A 102 -8.01 -4.90 -16.57
N SER A 103 -8.35 -3.74 -17.14
CA SER A 103 -9.06 -3.66 -18.44
C SER A 103 -8.14 -3.83 -19.66
N SER A 104 -6.81 -3.74 -19.48
CA SER A 104 -5.84 -4.00 -20.54
C SER A 104 -4.53 -4.55 -19.96
N GLY A 105 -3.92 -5.51 -20.67
CA GLY A 105 -2.55 -5.99 -20.42
C GLY A 105 -1.49 -4.94 -20.77
N GLY A 106 -1.73 -3.68 -20.38
CA GLY A 106 -0.84 -2.56 -20.60
C GLY A 106 0.47 -2.76 -19.86
N GLU A 107 1.56 -2.28 -20.47
CA GLU A 107 2.90 -2.34 -19.91
C GLU A 107 2.96 -1.61 -18.57
N THR A 108 3.49 -2.29 -17.56
CA THR A 108 3.98 -1.70 -16.32
C THR A 108 4.85 -0.48 -16.62
N LYS A 109 4.58 0.65 -15.97
CA LYS A 109 5.36 1.89 -16.13
C LYS A 109 6.40 2.08 -15.05
N TRP A 110 6.09 1.68 -13.84
CA TRP A 110 7.03 1.73 -12.73
C TRP A 110 7.02 0.42 -11.97
N GLN A 111 8.15 0.10 -11.35
CA GLN A 111 8.35 -1.11 -10.57
C GLN A 111 9.38 -0.85 -9.48
N SER A 112 9.08 -1.32 -8.26
CA SER A 112 9.96 -1.31 -7.11
C SER A 112 10.10 -2.73 -6.53
N LEU A 113 11.35 -3.14 -6.28
CA LEU A 113 11.68 -4.37 -5.57
C LEU A 113 12.16 -4.04 -4.16
N LEU A 114 11.40 -4.47 -3.16
CA LEU A 114 11.70 -4.26 -1.75
C LEU A 114 12.33 -5.53 -1.16
N ARG A 115 13.65 -5.56 -1.04
CA ARG A 115 14.41 -6.71 -0.52
C ARG A 115 14.30 -6.83 1.00
N PHE A 116 14.53 -8.04 1.53
CA PHE A 116 14.53 -8.29 2.97
C PHE A 116 15.62 -7.56 3.75
N ASP A 117 16.71 -7.15 3.08
CA ASP A 117 17.78 -6.36 3.68
C ASP A 117 17.45 -4.85 3.80
N GLY A 118 16.23 -4.45 3.43
CA GLY A 118 15.78 -3.06 3.41
C GLY A 118 16.14 -2.30 2.13
N THR A 119 16.83 -2.94 1.17
CA THR A 119 17.19 -2.29 -0.10
C THR A 119 15.97 -2.21 -1.01
N VAL A 120 15.72 -1.02 -1.55
CA VAL A 120 14.74 -0.77 -2.60
C VAL A 120 15.45 -0.54 -3.93
N SER A 121 15.06 -1.26 -4.98
CA SER A 121 15.51 -0.97 -6.35
C SER A 121 14.35 -0.66 -7.28
N ALA A 122 14.51 0.37 -8.11
CA ALA A 122 13.58 0.70 -9.18
C ALA A 122 14.00 -0.04 -10.45
N GLU A 123 13.12 -0.90 -10.97
CA GLU A 123 13.38 -1.74 -12.15
C GLU A 123 12.45 -1.42 -13.33
N GLY A 124 11.53 -0.47 -13.14
CA GLY A 124 10.57 -0.05 -14.16
C GLY A 124 11.17 0.96 -15.16
N PRO A 125 10.52 1.18 -16.32
CA PRO A 125 10.95 2.18 -17.29
C PRO A 125 10.85 3.61 -16.76
N GLU A 126 9.98 3.85 -15.77
CA GLU A 126 9.82 5.12 -15.06
C GLU A 126 10.13 4.96 -13.57
N ALA A 127 10.41 6.09 -12.92
CA ALA A 127 10.60 6.14 -11.47
C ALA A 127 9.31 5.70 -10.75
N SER A 128 9.48 4.94 -9.66
CA SER A 128 8.34 4.57 -8.83
C SER A 128 7.83 5.79 -8.04
N PRO A 129 6.51 5.92 -7.85
CA PRO A 129 5.96 6.94 -6.95
C PRO A 129 6.54 6.77 -5.54
N GLU A 130 6.75 7.87 -4.83
CA GLU A 130 7.35 7.87 -3.48
C GLU A 130 6.53 7.02 -2.48
N TRP A 131 5.21 7.01 -2.62
CA TRP A 131 4.30 6.20 -1.80
C TRP A 131 4.35 4.69 -2.11
N ALA A 132 4.98 4.25 -3.20
CA ALA A 132 4.93 2.86 -3.65
C ALA A 132 5.59 1.91 -2.65
N GLU A 133 6.68 2.34 -2.01
CA GLU A 133 7.35 1.55 -0.97
C GLU A 133 6.41 1.33 0.23
N ARG A 134 5.83 2.42 0.77
CA ARG A 134 4.90 2.34 1.89
C ARG A 134 3.67 1.51 1.55
N LEU A 135 3.17 1.62 0.32
CA LEU A 135 2.06 0.80 -0.15
C LEU A 135 2.44 -0.67 -0.20
N ALA A 136 3.62 -1.04 -0.71
CA ALA A 136 4.08 -2.42 -0.73
C ALA A 136 4.19 -3.01 0.69
N GLN A 137 4.65 -2.23 1.67
CA GLN A 137 4.68 -2.66 3.07
C GLN A 137 3.28 -3.00 3.59
N ASN A 138 2.28 -2.15 3.31
CA ASN A 138 0.88 -2.40 3.67
C ASN A 138 0.32 -3.63 2.95
N LEU A 139 0.58 -3.77 1.65
CA LEU A 139 0.06 -4.87 0.81
C LEU A 139 0.69 -6.23 1.16
N CYS A 140 1.99 -6.27 1.47
CA CYS A 140 2.75 -7.51 1.61
C CYS A 140 3.07 -7.93 3.05
N ARG A 141 2.75 -7.10 4.05
CA ARG A 141 2.86 -7.40 5.50
C ARG A 141 4.12 -8.19 5.87
N LYS A 142 5.28 -7.56 5.69
CA LYS A 142 6.51 -7.97 6.39
C LYS A 142 6.39 -7.56 7.86
N GLY A 143 6.20 -8.55 8.75
CA GLY A 143 6.37 -8.49 10.21
C GLY A 143 5.68 -7.33 10.95
N ASP A 144 4.66 -7.64 11.78
CA ASP A 144 3.99 -6.74 12.73
C ASP A 144 4.14 -5.24 12.43
N PHE A 145 3.21 -4.73 11.64
CA PHE A 145 3.00 -3.31 11.49
C PHE A 145 2.77 -2.71 12.88
N ASP A 146 3.77 -2.04 13.43
CA ASP A 146 3.61 -1.30 14.68
C ASP A 146 2.92 0.03 14.39
N ASP A 147 1.58 0.02 14.51
CA ASP A 147 0.70 1.19 14.40
C ASP A 147 0.98 2.28 15.45
N THR A 148 1.77 1.99 16.49
CA THR A 148 1.92 2.90 17.64
C THR A 148 2.81 4.12 17.36
N ASN A 149 3.51 4.15 16.22
CA ASN A 149 4.48 5.21 15.89
C ASN A 149 4.22 5.93 14.56
N SER A 150 2.95 6.16 14.19
CA SER A 150 2.54 6.96 13.02
C SER A 150 2.91 8.47 13.09
N ASN A 151 3.78 8.87 14.02
CA ASN A 151 4.37 10.20 14.09
C ASN A 151 5.75 10.24 13.38
N GLY A 152 5.78 9.92 12.09
CA GLY A 152 6.70 10.49 11.10
C GLY A 152 8.21 10.55 11.38
N GLN A 153 8.83 9.66 12.18
CA GLN A 153 10.29 9.62 12.26
C GLN A 153 10.91 8.22 12.39
N GLU A 154 12.02 8.09 11.65
CA GLU A 154 13.09 7.09 11.64
C GLU A 154 12.82 5.69 11.07
N ASN A 155 13.58 5.41 10.00
CA ASN A 155 13.84 4.13 9.36
C ASN A 155 13.63 2.94 10.30
N GLN A 156 12.61 2.14 10.02
CA GLN A 156 12.39 0.87 10.71
C GLN A 156 13.59 -0.04 10.45
N LYS A 157 14.41 -0.24 11.48
CA LYS A 157 15.41 -1.30 11.52
C LYS A 157 14.64 -2.63 11.56
N LEU A 158 14.62 -3.35 10.45
CA LEU A 158 14.10 -4.73 10.37
C LEU A 158 14.77 -5.55 11.47
N THR A 159 14.02 -5.81 12.54
CA THR A 159 14.44 -6.69 13.62
C THR A 159 13.69 -7.99 13.36
N LEU A 160 14.38 -8.96 12.76
CA LEU A 160 13.88 -10.31 12.52
C LEU A 160 13.90 -11.11 13.83
N ASP A 161 13.13 -10.68 14.83
CA ASP A 161 13.00 -11.40 16.10
C ASP A 161 11.52 -11.71 16.36
N GLY A 162 11.03 -12.77 15.72
CA GLY A 162 9.70 -13.32 15.94
C GLY A 162 9.65 -14.78 15.51
N GLN A 163 9.49 -15.67 16.50
CA GLN A 163 9.60 -17.13 16.42
C GLN A 163 9.03 -17.80 15.15
N SER A 164 9.86 -18.63 14.53
CA SER A 164 9.48 -19.64 13.53
C SER A 164 8.34 -20.52 14.07
N LEU A 165 7.20 -20.51 13.38
CA LEU A 165 6.16 -21.52 13.57
C LEU A 165 6.64 -22.81 12.90
N ASP A 166 7.08 -23.76 13.72
CA ASP A 166 7.50 -25.09 13.28
C ASP A 166 6.34 -25.86 12.64
N VAL A 167 6.33 -25.93 11.31
CA VAL A 167 5.34 -26.63 10.49
C VAL A 167 5.39 -28.17 10.62
N ASN A 168 6.22 -28.73 11.49
CA ASN A 168 6.28 -30.18 11.74
C ASN A 168 5.48 -30.65 12.97
N ASN A 169 4.81 -29.77 13.71
CA ASN A 169 4.05 -30.20 14.88
C ASN A 169 2.68 -30.76 14.49
N LYS A 170 2.66 -32.06 14.17
CA LYS A 170 1.44 -32.84 13.97
C LYS A 170 0.63 -32.83 15.27
N PRO A 171 -0.66 -32.44 15.28
CA PRO A 171 -1.45 -32.47 16.51
C PRO A 171 -1.57 -33.92 17.00
N THR A 172 -1.11 -34.17 18.22
CA THR A 172 -1.41 -35.41 18.93
C THR A 172 -2.86 -35.35 19.38
N ALA A 173 -3.69 -36.17 18.75
CA ALA A 173 -5.05 -36.42 19.21
C ALA A 173 -5.00 -37.10 20.60
N LYS A 174 -5.77 -36.57 21.55
CA LYS A 174 -6.12 -37.27 22.79
C LYS A 174 -7.12 -38.38 22.51
#